data_AF-A0A838HBD4-F1
#
_entry.id   AF-A0A838HBD4-F1
#
_cell.length_a   1.000
_cell.length_b   1.000
_cell.length_c   1.000
_cell.angle_alpha   90.00
_cell.angle_beta   90.00
_cell.angle_gamma   90.00
#
_symmetry.space_group_name_H-M   'P 1'
#
loop_
_entity.id
_entity.type
_entity.pdbx_description
1 polymer ?
#
loop_
_entity_poly.entity_id
_entity_poly.type
_entity_poly.pdbx_seq_one_letter_code
_entity_poly.pdbx_strand_id
1 'polypeptide(L)'
;MTDRSESDDVEIRVQRTPNPNSMLFHVNRELTQKKTGETFANPESAAESPLASGIFGVPGVKSVFFLPRSITVTRDPAVAWEAMLGDVEDAIRAGFGH
;
A
#
# COMPACT_ATOMS: atom_id res chain seq x y z
N MET A 1 11.41 35.69 -4.62
CA MET A 1 10.79 34.68 -5.51
C MET A 1 10.37 33.56 -4.58
N THR A 2 9.17 33.70 -4.04
CA THR A 2 8.73 33.10 -2.77
C THR A 2 7.95 31.83 -3.04
N ASP A 3 8.17 30.85 -2.16
CA ASP A 3 7.41 29.63 -1.90
C ASP A 3 7.22 28.66 -3.06
N ARG A 4 8.17 27.73 -3.20
CA ARG A 4 7.85 26.42 -3.78
C ARG A 4 7.28 25.61 -2.63
N SER A 5 5.96 25.63 -2.45
CA SER A 5 5.29 24.70 -1.55
C SER A 5 5.77 23.30 -1.96
N GLU A 6 6.60 22.69 -1.12
CA GLU A 6 6.99 21.29 -1.26
C GLU A 6 5.70 20.50 -1.06
N SER A 7 5.06 20.11 -2.16
CA SER A 7 3.78 19.40 -2.13
C SER A 7 3.90 18.21 -1.18
N ASP A 8 3.04 18.18 -0.16
CA ASP A 8 2.87 17.05 0.76
C ASP A 8 2.25 15.82 0.03
N ASP A 9 2.53 15.65 -1.25
CA ASP A 9 1.96 14.61 -2.10
C ASP A 9 2.71 13.29 -1.91
N VAL A 10 1.95 12.22 -1.72
CA VAL A 10 2.49 10.88 -1.57
C VAL A 10 2.84 10.34 -2.96
N GLU A 11 4.13 10.25 -3.24
CA GLU A 11 4.62 9.61 -4.45
C GLU A 11 4.53 8.10 -4.30
N ILE A 12 3.81 7.44 -5.22
CA ILE A 12 3.69 5.99 -5.28
C ILE A 12 4.38 5.49 -6.55
N ARG A 13 5.29 4.52 -6.42
CA ARG A 13 5.91 3.82 -7.55
C ARG A 13 5.56 2.34 -7.49
N VAL A 14 4.90 1.85 -8.52
CA VAL A 14 4.49 0.44 -8.62
C VAL A 14 5.53 -0.37 -9.37
N GLN A 15 5.93 -1.51 -8.81
CA GLN A 15 6.84 -2.47 -9.41
C GLN A 15 6.23 -3.87 -9.41
N ARG A 16 6.37 -4.56 -10.55
CA ARG A 16 5.98 -5.97 -10.66
C ARG A 16 6.99 -6.83 -9.93
N THR A 17 6.48 -7.82 -9.19
CA THR A 17 7.30 -8.86 -8.57
C THR A 17 7.32 -10.09 -9.47
N PRO A 18 8.23 -11.06 -9.28
CA PRO A 18 8.17 -12.34 -9.98
C PRO A 18 6.87 -13.13 -9.69
N ASN A 19 6.14 -12.81 -8.61
CA ASN A 19 4.82 -13.35 -8.35
C ASN A 19 3.75 -12.50 -9.08
N PRO A 20 3.01 -13.03 -10.07
CA PRO A 20 1.99 -12.26 -10.81
C PRO A 20 0.80 -11.83 -9.94
N ASN A 21 0.63 -12.45 -8.77
CA ASN A 21 -0.41 -12.09 -7.81
C ASN A 21 0.06 -11.04 -6.80
N SER A 22 1.33 -10.61 -6.83
CA SER A 22 1.87 -9.62 -5.91
C SER A 22 2.48 -8.43 -6.65
N MET A 23 2.17 -7.23 -6.18
CA MET A 23 2.80 -5.98 -6.62
C MET A 23 3.45 -5.28 -5.44
N LEU A 24 4.55 -4.59 -5.73
CA LEU A 24 5.32 -3.82 -4.78
C LEU A 24 5.10 -2.33 -5.04
N PHE A 25 4.70 -1.60 -4.01
CA PHE A 25 4.43 -0.17 -4.04
C PHE A 25 5.50 0.51 -3.18
N HIS A 26 6.37 1.30 -3.80
CA HIS A 26 7.31 2.15 -3.08
C HIS A 26 6.67 3.50 -2.82
N VAL A 27 6.87 4.02 -1.61
CA VAL A 27 6.36 5.31 -1.17
C VAL A 27 7.50 6.19 -0.67
N ASN A 28 7.35 7.51 -0.80
CA ASN A 28 8.33 8.46 -0.27
C ASN A 28 8.20 8.68 1.27
N ARG A 29 7.14 8.16 1.89
CA ARG A 29 6.85 8.26 3.33
C ARG A 29 7.14 6.98 4.12
N GLU A 30 7.41 7.14 5.40
CA GLU A 30 7.63 6.01 6.30
C GLU A 30 6.30 5.39 6.77
N LEU A 31 6.16 4.08 6.59
CA LEU A 31 4.95 3.31 6.88
C LEU A 31 4.96 2.68 8.27
N THR A 32 6.14 2.27 8.73
CA THR A 32 6.33 1.57 9.99
C THR A 32 7.73 1.80 10.52
N GLN A 33 7.86 1.88 11.84
CA GLN A 33 9.15 1.94 12.52
C GLN A 33 9.83 0.56 12.60
N LYS A 34 9.11 -0.52 12.27
CA LYS A 34 9.62 -1.89 12.31
C LYS A 34 10.51 -2.17 11.10
N LYS A 35 11.83 -2.24 11.32
CA LYS A 35 12.82 -2.53 10.26
C LYS A 35 12.65 -3.90 9.60
N THR A 36 12.13 -4.89 10.33
CA THR A 36 11.87 -6.24 9.81
C THR A 36 10.64 -6.32 8.91
N GLY A 37 9.84 -5.25 8.87
CA GLY A 37 8.53 -5.25 8.25
C GLY A 37 7.45 -5.91 9.10
N GLU A 38 6.21 -5.82 8.62
CA GLU A 38 5.02 -6.34 9.25
C GLU A 38 4.09 -6.96 8.22
N THR A 39 3.64 -8.19 8.47
CA THR A 39 2.75 -8.94 7.57
C THR A 39 1.34 -8.94 8.11
N PHE A 40 0.40 -8.60 7.25
CA PHE A 40 -1.02 -8.68 7.49
C PHE A 40 -1.60 -9.74 6.56
N ALA A 41 -2.04 -10.86 7.14
CA ALA A 41 -2.59 -11.99 6.38
C ALA A 41 -4.12 -11.92 6.22
N ASN A 42 -4.78 -11.03 6.96
CA ASN A 42 -6.22 -10.87 6.98
C ASN A 42 -6.59 -9.47 7.52
N PRO A 43 -7.84 -9.00 7.31
CA PRO A 43 -8.30 -7.70 7.78
C PRO A 43 -8.21 -7.51 9.29
N GLU A 44 -8.39 -8.57 10.09
CA GLU A 44 -8.34 -8.48 11.57
C GLU A 44 -6.93 -8.13 12.05
N SER A 45 -5.89 -8.73 11.43
CA SER A 45 -4.49 -8.38 11.73
C SER A 45 -4.15 -6.95 11.31
N ALA A 46 -4.87 -6.38 10.33
CA ALA A 46 -4.69 -5.03 9.86
C ALA A 46 -5.45 -3.97 10.68
N ALA A 47 -6.26 -4.37 11.67
CA ALA A 47 -7.13 -3.45 12.41
C ALA A 47 -6.36 -2.35 13.16
N GLU A 48 -5.13 -2.64 13.61
CA GLU A 48 -4.27 -1.68 14.32
C GLU A 48 -3.55 -0.71 13.37
N SER A 49 -3.60 -0.95 12.05
CA SER A 49 -2.97 -0.10 11.05
C SER A 49 -4.04 0.49 10.12
N PRO A 50 -4.38 1.79 10.23
CA PRO A 50 -5.41 2.40 9.39
C PRO A 50 -5.07 2.29 7.90
N LEU A 51 -3.78 2.39 7.55
CA LEU A 51 -3.30 2.23 6.17
C LEU A 51 -3.47 0.78 5.69
N ALA A 52 -3.11 -0.22 6.48
CA ALA A 52 -3.31 -1.62 6.10
C ALA A 52 -4.81 -1.94 5.99
N SER A 53 -5.61 -1.49 6.96
CA SER A 53 -7.06 -1.65 6.97
C SER A 53 -7.71 -1.06 5.72
N GLY A 54 -7.30 0.15 5.31
CA GLY A 54 -7.75 0.78 4.07
C GLY A 54 -7.44 -0.06 2.83
N ILE A 55 -6.22 -0.60 2.72
CA ILE A 55 -5.83 -1.48 1.61
C ILE A 55 -6.67 -2.77 1.61
N PHE A 56 -6.93 -3.37 2.76
CA PHE A 56 -7.81 -4.55 2.86
C PHE A 56 -9.27 -4.26 2.50
N GLY A 57 -9.70 -2.99 2.54
CA GLY A 57 -11.00 -2.55 2.04
C GLY A 57 -11.14 -2.72 0.52
N VAL A 58 -10.03 -2.81 -0.22
CA VAL A 58 -10.05 -3.01 -1.67
C VAL A 58 -10.44 -4.46 -1.99
N PRO A 59 -11.53 -4.71 -2.74
CA PRO A 59 -11.96 -6.04 -3.10
C PRO A 59 -10.87 -6.83 -3.83
N GLY A 60 -10.61 -8.04 -3.36
CA GLY A 60 -9.59 -8.92 -3.94
C GLY A 60 -8.21 -8.82 -3.30
N VAL A 61 -7.97 -7.94 -2.32
CA VAL A 61 -6.73 -8.00 -1.52
C VAL A 61 -6.76 -9.23 -0.61
N LYS A 62 -5.66 -10.01 -0.62
CA LYS A 62 -5.50 -11.24 0.18
C LYS A 62 -4.51 -11.08 1.31
N SER A 63 -3.42 -10.37 1.07
CA SER A 63 -2.43 -10.07 2.10
C SER A 63 -1.66 -8.80 1.77
N VAL A 64 -1.16 -8.15 2.82
CA VAL A 64 -0.39 -6.91 2.73
C VAL A 64 0.86 -7.08 3.59
N PHE A 65 2.01 -6.66 3.07
CA PHE A 65 3.27 -6.69 3.80
C PHE A 65 3.93 -5.32 3.75
N PHE A 66 4.20 -4.73 4.91
CA PHE A 66 4.85 -3.44 5.03
C PHE A 66 6.33 -3.60 5.31
N LEU A 67 7.09 -2.79 4.59
CA LEU A 67 8.46 -2.40 4.90
C LEU A 67 8.46 -0.88 5.17
N PRO A 68 9.55 -0.30 5.70
CA PRO A 68 9.56 1.10 6.09
C PRO A 68 9.09 2.08 5.01
N ARG A 69 9.37 1.81 3.73
CA ARG A 69 8.94 2.67 2.60
C ARG A 69 8.36 1.86 1.43
N SER A 70 7.85 0.66 1.71
CA SER A 70 7.36 -0.21 0.65
C SER A 70 6.22 -1.09 1.14
N ILE A 71 5.27 -1.34 0.26
CA ILE A 71 4.08 -2.15 0.53
C ILE A 71 4.02 -3.23 -0.53
N THR A 72 4.04 -4.49 -0.12
CA THR A 72 3.70 -5.59 -1.03
C THR A 72 2.24 -5.94 -0.83
N VAL A 73 1.43 -5.80 -1.87
CA VAL A 73 0.03 -6.24 -1.86
C VAL A 73 -0.08 -7.51 -2.68
N THR A 74 -0.70 -8.52 -2.11
CA THR A 74 -1.05 -9.76 -2.81
C THR A 74 -2.54 -9.79 -3.04
N ARG A 75 -2.95 -10.00 -4.29
CA ARG A 75 -4.35 -10.09 -4.69
C ARG A 75 -4.83 -11.53 -4.85
N ASP A 76 -6.14 -11.68 -4.92
CA ASP A 76 -6.79 -12.90 -5.35
C ASP A 76 -6.54 -13.10 -6.86
N PRO A 77 -6.12 -14.30 -7.29
CA PRO A 77 -5.85 -14.58 -8.69
C PRO A 77 -7.08 -14.34 -9.59
N ALA A 78 -8.31 -14.39 -9.05
CA ALA A 78 -9.54 -14.16 -9.79
C ALA A 78 -9.80 -12.68 -10.17
N VAL A 79 -9.13 -11.72 -9.50
CA VAL A 79 -9.32 -10.28 -9.74
C VAL A 79 -8.12 -9.72 -10.51
N ALA A 80 -8.30 -9.06 -11.65
CA ALA A 80 -7.18 -8.49 -12.39
C ALA A 80 -6.60 -7.24 -11.70
N TRP A 81 -5.28 -7.06 -11.74
CA TRP A 81 -4.64 -5.84 -11.23
C TRP A 81 -5.18 -4.57 -11.89
N GLU A 82 -5.48 -4.60 -13.19
CA GLU A 82 -6.04 -3.47 -13.94
C GLU A 82 -7.36 -2.95 -13.34
N ALA A 83 -8.12 -3.81 -12.67
CA ALA A 83 -9.40 -3.44 -12.06
C ALA A 83 -9.26 -2.85 -10.64
N MET A 84 -8.17 -3.15 -9.93
CA MET A 84 -8.00 -2.79 -8.51
C MET A 84 -6.78 -1.89 -8.23
N LEU A 85 -5.87 -1.72 -9.20
CA LEU A 85 -4.61 -1.00 -8.99
C LEU A 85 -4.86 0.44 -8.55
N GLY A 86 -5.80 1.13 -9.22
CA GLY A 86 -6.19 2.50 -8.85
C GLY A 86 -6.74 2.59 -7.44
N ASP A 87 -7.60 1.65 -7.04
CA ASP A 87 -8.18 1.61 -5.69
C ASP A 87 -7.12 1.34 -4.62
N VAL A 88 -6.14 0.47 -4.90
CA VAL A 88 -5.00 0.23 -3.99
C VAL A 88 -4.15 1.47 -3.84
N GLU A 89 -3.84 2.17 -4.94
CA GLU A 89 -3.07 3.41 -4.86
C GLU A 89 -3.84 4.51 -4.10
N ASP A 90 -5.15 4.64 -4.32
CA ASP A 90 -6.01 5.57 -3.58
C ASP A 90 -6.03 5.25 -2.08
N ALA A 91 -6.21 3.97 -1.71
CA ALA A 91 -6.16 3.52 -0.33
C ALA A 91 -4.81 3.84 0.35
N ILE A 92 -3.70 3.69 -0.37
CA ILE A 92 -2.37 4.07 0.13
C ILE A 92 -2.28 5.58 0.35
N ARG A 93 -2.72 6.41 -0.60
CA ARG A 93 -2.71 7.88 -0.46
C ARG A 93 -3.59 8.33 0.70
N ALA A 94 -4.80 7.79 0.81
CA ALA A 94 -5.74 8.08 1.88
C ALA A 94 -5.16 7.74 3.26
N GLY A 95 -4.38 6.66 3.37
CA GLY A 95 -3.73 6.25 4.62
C GLY A 95 -2.67 7.22 5.15
N PHE A 96 -2.18 8.17 4.32
CA PHE A 96 -1.23 9.21 4.72
C PHE A 96 -1.86 10.60 4.91
N GLY A 97 -3.13 10.76 4.54
CA GLY A 97 -3.88 12.03 4.62
C GLY A 97 -4.59 12.25 5.95
N HIS A 98 -4.07 11.72 7.06
CA HIS A 98 -4.59 11.88 8.41
C HIS A 98 -3.54 12.47 9.35
#